data_AF-A0A6C0C121-F1
#
_entry.id   AF-A0A6C0C121-F1
#
_cell.length_a   1.000
_cell.length_b   1.000
_cell.length_c   1.000
_cell.angle_alpha   90.00
_cell.angle_beta   90.00
_cell.angle_gamma   90.00
#
_symmetry.space_group_name_H-M   'P 1'
#
loop_
_entity.id
_entity.type
_entity.pdbx_description
1 polymer ?
#
loop_
_entity_poly.entity_id
_entity_poly.type
_entity_poly.pdbx_seq_one_letter_code
_entity_poly.pdbx_strand_id
1 'polypeptide(L)'
;MSEPVAETKPAENVVVNTTQNMEAETAPPAQQQVNLLDVEVNDENTALNVMVTFLNAAQRRGAFSMPESAKIWECIKIFQRMGPPNPNLTVAENSTEATDSK
;
A
#
# COMPACT_ATOMS: atom_id res chain seq x y z
N MET A 1 8.21 -61.15 38.16
CA MET A 1 8.78 -60.18 37.19
C MET A 1 7.64 -59.81 36.25
N SER A 2 6.77 -58.88 36.67
CA SER A 2 6.92 -57.42 36.62
C SER A 2 6.36 -56.87 35.30
N GLU A 3 5.08 -56.52 35.41
CA GLU A 3 4.26 -55.47 34.79
C GLU A 3 4.13 -55.29 33.26
N PRO A 4 2.88 -55.04 32.78
CA PRO A 4 2.53 -54.73 31.40
C PRO A 4 2.55 -53.20 31.15
N VAL A 5 2.86 -52.78 29.92
CA VAL A 5 2.64 -51.39 29.46
C VAL A 5 1.52 -51.40 28.42
N ALA A 6 0.34 -51.00 28.88
CA ALA A 6 -0.70 -50.34 28.08
C ALA A 6 -0.35 -48.84 27.93
N GLU A 7 -1.24 -48.06 27.32
CA GLU A 7 -1.18 -46.59 27.16
C GLU A 7 -0.25 -46.15 25.98
N THR A 8 -0.62 -45.31 25.01
CA THR A 8 -1.81 -44.46 24.84
C THR A 8 -1.87 -43.85 23.44
N LYS A 9 -3.06 -43.34 23.13
CA LYS A 9 -3.53 -42.63 21.92
C LYS A 9 -2.67 -41.45 21.46
N PRO A 10 -2.77 -41.06 20.17
CA PRO A 10 -2.14 -39.85 19.63
C PRO A 10 -2.96 -38.60 19.96
N ALA A 11 -2.29 -37.46 19.84
CA ALA A 11 -2.76 -36.08 19.92
C ALA A 11 -2.64 -35.41 21.29
N GLU A 12 -1.59 -34.60 21.44
CA GLU A 12 -1.79 -33.27 22.01
C GLU A 12 -0.82 -32.28 21.37
N ASN A 13 -1.39 -31.36 20.60
CA ASN A 13 -0.74 -30.29 19.88
C ASN A 13 -0.41 -29.20 20.90
N VAL A 14 0.84 -29.13 21.38
CA VAL A 14 1.26 -28.09 22.33
C VAL A 14 1.45 -26.79 21.57
N VAL A 15 0.36 -26.03 21.50
CA VAL A 15 0.33 -24.62 21.09
C VAL A 15 0.99 -23.81 22.20
N VAL A 16 2.26 -23.46 22.01
CA VAL A 16 2.97 -22.53 22.89
C VAL A 16 2.59 -21.10 22.48
N ASN A 17 1.47 -20.61 23.01
CA ASN A 17 1.16 -19.18 23.01
C ASN A 17 1.63 -18.58 24.34
N THR A 18 2.79 -17.91 24.32
CA THR A 18 3.20 -17.02 25.40
C THR A 18 2.68 -15.61 25.10
N THR A 19 1.78 -15.17 25.97
CA THR A 19 1.12 -13.86 26.02
C THR A 19 2.07 -12.76 26.53
N GLN A 20 2.00 -11.58 25.89
CA GLN A 20 2.08 -10.19 26.40
C GLN A 20 2.71 -9.30 25.30
N ASN A 21 2.21 -8.14 24.91
CA ASN A 21 1.48 -7.11 25.64
C ASN A 21 0.73 -6.20 24.65
N MET A 22 -0.31 -5.55 25.16
CA MET A 22 -1.21 -4.63 24.47
C MET A 22 -0.50 -3.33 24.06
N GLU A 23 -0.60 -2.97 22.78
CA GLU A 23 -0.69 -1.58 22.33
C GLU A 23 -1.89 -1.49 21.38
N ALA A 24 -2.80 -0.59 21.70
CA ALA A 24 -3.99 -0.31 20.92
C ALA A 24 -3.59 0.33 19.59
N GLU A 25 -3.37 -0.49 18.57
CA GLU A 25 -3.19 -0.01 17.21
C GLU A 25 -4.49 -0.26 16.44
N THR A 26 -5.17 0.84 16.14
CA THR A 26 -6.23 0.98 15.15
C THR A 26 -6.00 -0.02 14.03
N ALA A 27 -6.92 -1.00 13.90
CA ALA A 27 -6.87 -1.98 12.83
C ALA A 27 -6.59 -1.24 11.51
N PRO A 28 -5.51 -1.56 10.78
CA PRO A 28 -5.29 -0.98 9.48
C PRO A 28 -6.57 -1.25 8.68
N PRO A 29 -7.17 -0.23 8.02
CA PRO A 29 -8.37 -0.46 7.24
C PRO A 29 -8.04 -1.60 6.30
N ALA A 30 -8.82 -2.69 6.38
CA ALA A 30 -8.62 -3.86 5.56
C ALA A 30 -8.46 -3.36 4.12
N GLN A 31 -7.23 -3.42 3.61
CA GLN A 31 -6.92 -2.95 2.27
C GLN A 31 -7.56 -3.97 1.35
N GLN A 32 -8.83 -3.74 1.04
CA GLN A 32 -9.58 -4.57 0.15
C GLN A 32 -8.84 -4.53 -1.17
N GLN A 33 -8.19 -5.65 -1.49
CA GLN A 33 -7.35 -5.77 -2.67
C GLN A 33 -8.29 -5.85 -3.86
N VAL A 34 -8.75 -4.68 -4.33
CA VAL A 34 -9.61 -4.58 -5.49
C VAL A 34 -8.79 -5.01 -6.69
N ASN A 35 -9.27 -6.04 -7.39
CA ASN A 35 -8.68 -6.42 -8.65
C ASN A 35 -8.96 -5.31 -9.65
N LEU A 36 -7.93 -4.56 -10.02
CA LEU A 36 -8.03 -3.44 -10.95
C LEU A 36 -8.59 -3.83 -12.33
N LEU A 37 -8.49 -5.09 -12.72
CA LEU A 37 -9.03 -5.59 -13.98
C LEU A 37 -10.55 -5.75 -13.96
N ASP A 38 -11.16 -5.79 -12.77
CA ASP A 38 -12.59 -5.96 -12.56
C ASP A 38 -13.32 -4.61 -12.38
N VAL A 39 -12.57 -3.50 -12.32
CA VAL A 39 -13.14 -2.17 -12.12
C VAL A 39 -13.83 -1.70 -13.40
N GLU A 40 -15.14 -1.52 -13.33
CA GLU A 40 -15.93 -0.92 -14.41
C GLU A 40 -15.66 0.59 -14.51
N VAL A 41 -15.26 1.05 -15.70
CA VAL A 41 -14.86 2.43 -15.94
C VAL A 41 -16.04 3.21 -16.50
N ASN A 42 -16.84 3.79 -15.61
CA ASN A 42 -18.05 4.55 -15.97
C ASN A 42 -17.85 6.07 -15.97
N ASP A 43 -16.82 6.57 -15.29
CA ASP A 43 -16.58 8.00 -15.08
C ASP A 43 -15.11 8.36 -15.36
N GLU A 44 -14.86 9.61 -15.72
CA GLU A 44 -13.51 10.14 -15.97
C GLU A 44 -12.59 9.97 -14.76
N ASN A 45 -13.11 10.22 -13.55
CA ASN A 45 -12.36 10.04 -12.31
C ASN A 45 -11.96 8.58 -12.08
N THR A 46 -12.87 7.64 -12.37
CA THR A 46 -12.60 6.20 -12.25
C THR A 46 -11.56 5.76 -13.28
N ALA A 47 -11.66 6.24 -14.52
CA ALA A 47 -10.68 5.98 -15.57
C ALA A 47 -9.29 6.46 -15.16
N LEU A 48 -9.18 7.69 -14.67
CA LEU A 48 -7.93 8.28 -14.21
C LEU A 48 -7.32 7.48 -13.04
N ASN A 49 -8.14 7.12 -12.04
CA ASN A 49 -7.67 6.37 -10.89
C ASN A 49 -7.13 4.98 -11.29
N VAL A 50 -7.82 4.28 -12.20
CA VAL A 50 -7.36 3.00 -12.75
C VAL A 50 -6.04 3.16 -13.51
N MET A 51 -5.92 4.18 -14.38
CA MET A 51 -4.68 4.47 -15.11
C MET A 51 -3.50 4.74 -14.17
N VAL A 52 -3.65 5.66 -13.21
CA VAL A 52 -2.59 6.02 -12.25
C VAL A 52 -2.15 4.80 -11.43
N THR A 53 -3.10 3.97 -11.05
CA THR A 53 -2.80 2.78 -10.24
C THR A 53 -2.04 1.71 -11.06
N PHE A 54 -2.37 1.53 -12.35
CA PHE A 54 -1.57 0.68 -13.24
C PHE A 54 -0.16 1.23 -13.48
N LEU A 55 -0.02 2.56 -13.64
CA LEU A 55 1.29 3.20 -13.78
C LEU A 55 2.18 2.96 -12.54
N ASN A 56 1.62 3.08 -11.34
CA ASN A 56 2.31 2.75 -10.09
C ASN A 56 2.69 1.26 -10.01
N ALA A 57 1.80 0.37 -10.48
CA ALA A 57 2.10 -1.06 -10.54
C ALA A 57 3.22 -1.38 -11.53
N ALA A 58 3.26 -0.70 -12.69
CA ALA A 58 4.30 -0.86 -13.70
C ALA A 58 5.66 -0.33 -13.22
N GLN A 59 5.69 0.81 -12.50
CA GLN A 59 6.91 1.34 -11.89
C GLN A 59 7.55 0.33 -10.93
N ARG A 60 6.75 -0.30 -10.05
CA ARG A 60 7.25 -1.35 -9.13
C ARG A 60 7.80 -2.58 -9.83
N ARG A 61 7.37 -2.84 -11.06
CA ARG A 61 7.87 -3.93 -11.92
C ARG A 61 9.13 -3.53 -12.69
N GLY A 62 9.58 -2.28 -12.59
CA GLY A 62 10.73 -1.77 -13.35
C GLY A 62 10.43 -1.60 -14.84
N ALA A 63 9.18 -1.33 -15.22
CA ALA A 63 8.78 -1.19 -16.62
C ALA A 63 9.33 0.09 -17.29
N PHE A 64 9.69 1.09 -16.49
CA PHE A 64 10.19 2.39 -16.94
C PHE A 64 11.52 2.71 -16.29
N SER A 65 12.38 3.44 -17.01
CA SER A 65 13.59 4.03 -16.47
C SER A 65 13.30 5.24 -15.57
N MET A 66 14.30 5.69 -14.83
CA MET A 66 14.17 6.85 -13.93
C MET A 66 13.73 8.14 -14.66
N PRO A 67 14.30 8.50 -15.84
CA PRO A 67 13.87 9.68 -16.59
C PRO A 67 12.41 9.60 -17.07
N GLU A 68 11.97 8.41 -17.51
CA GLU A 68 10.60 8.19 -17.96
C GLU A 68 9.61 8.30 -16.79
N SER A 69 9.96 7.71 -15.64
CA SER A 69 9.16 7.78 -14.42
C SER A 69 8.97 9.23 -13.96
N ALA A 70 10.02 10.06 -14.06
CA ALA A 70 9.94 11.49 -13.74
C ALA A 70 8.94 12.22 -14.65
N LYS A 71 8.94 11.94 -15.96
CA LYS A 71 7.97 12.51 -16.90
C LYS A 71 6.54 12.05 -16.65
N ILE A 72 6.33 10.77 -16.36
CA ILE A 72 5.01 10.24 -15.99
C ILE A 72 4.49 10.97 -14.74
N TRP A 73 5.35 11.24 -13.75
CA TRP A 73 4.96 11.93 -12.54
C TRP A 73 4.62 13.41 -12.76
N GLU A 74 5.30 14.10 -13.69
CA GLU A 74 4.89 15.44 -14.13
C GLU A 74 3.46 15.43 -14.69
N CYS A 75 3.11 14.45 -15.53
CA CYS A 75 1.76 14.31 -16.08
C CYS A 75 0.72 14.06 -14.99
N ILE A 76 0.98 13.14 -14.06
CA ILE A 76 0.03 12.79 -12.99
C ILE A 76 -0.30 14.00 -12.11
N LYS A 77 0.69 14.84 -11.80
CA LYS A 77 0.49 16.06 -11.00
C LYS A 77 -0.49 17.05 -11.65
N ILE A 78 -0.52 17.14 -12.99
CA ILE A 78 -1.47 18.01 -13.68
C ILE A 78 -2.90 17.54 -13.44
N PHE A 79 -3.15 16.25 -13.51
CA PHE A 79 -4.48 15.67 -13.29
C PHE A 79 -4.91 15.76 -11.82
N GLN A 80 -3.99 15.62 -10.87
CA GLN A 80 -4.29 15.78 -9.44
C GLN A 80 -4.72 17.21 -9.08
N ARG A 81 -4.21 18.22 -9.80
CA ARG A 81 -4.54 19.63 -9.54
C ARG A 81 -5.84 20.09 -10.20
N MET A 82 -6.41 19.29 -11.11
CA MET A 82 -7.70 19.56 -11.77
C MET A 82 -8.91 19.03 -10.98
N GLY A 83 -8.69 18.18 -9.96
CA GLY A 83 -9.75 17.76 -9.04
C GLY A 83 -10.06 18.82 -7.98
N PRO A 84 -11.24 18.75 -7.31
CA PRO A 84 -11.50 19.58 -6.14
C PRO A 84 -10.36 19.40 -5.12
N PRO A 85 -9.87 20.48 -4.49
CA PRO A 85 -8.70 20.42 -3.61
C PRO A 85 -8.95 19.39 -2.51
N ASN A 86 -8.24 18.27 -2.58
CA ASN A 86 -8.35 17.21 -1.61
C ASN A 86 -7.53 17.63 -0.38
N PRO A 87 -8.14 17.85 0.80
CA PRO A 87 -7.45 18.41 1.97
C PRO A 87 -6.33 17.52 2.54
N ASN A 88 -6.15 16.31 2.02
CA ASN A 88 -5.18 15.34 2.51
C ASN A 88 -3.86 15.26 1.70
N LEU A 89 -3.75 15.96 0.57
CA LEU A 89 -2.49 16.08 -0.18
C LEU A 89 -1.88 17.47 0.07
N THR A 90 -1.31 17.65 1.27
CA THR A 90 -0.40 18.77 1.50
C THR A 90 0.87 18.50 0.68
N VAL A 91 0.97 19.15 -0.48
CA VAL A 91 2.24 19.33 -1.17
C VAL A 91 3.11 20.15 -0.22
N ALA A 92 3.93 19.47 0.58
CA ALA A 92 5.07 20.07 1.23
C ALA A 92 6.09 20.40 0.14
N GLU A 93 5.85 21.50 -0.59
CA GLU A 93 6.89 22.22 -1.30
C GLU A 93 7.82 22.81 -0.25
N ASN A 94 8.81 22.00 0.15
CA ASN A 94 9.89 22.43 1.00
C ASN A 94 10.79 23.41 0.24
N SER A 95 10.82 24.62 0.76
CA SER A 95 11.81 25.70 0.59
C SER A 95 13.24 25.22 0.32
N THR A 96 13.85 25.73 -0.75
CA THR A 96 15.22 26.30 -0.86
C THR A 96 15.43 26.57 -2.36
N GLU A 97 15.62 27.82 -2.78
CA GLU A 97 16.96 28.39 -2.84
C GLU A 97 16.93 29.91 -2.74
N ALA A 98 17.92 30.43 -2.01
CA ALA A 98 18.05 31.79 -1.56
C ALA A 98 18.19 32.80 -2.71
N THR A 99 17.52 33.94 -2.55
CA THR A 99 17.90 35.19 -3.19
C THR A 99 19.29 35.59 -2.70
N ASP A 100 20.32 35.33 -3.52
CA ASP A 100 21.65 35.89 -3.36
C ASP A 100 21.58 37.42 -3.59
N SER A 101 21.77 38.16 -2.50
CA SER A 101 22.00 39.60 -2.50
C SER A 101 23.49 39.86 -2.62
N LYS A 102 23.94 40.49 -3.71
CA LYS A 102 24.94 41.57 -3.64
C LYS A 102 24.92 42.47 -4.88
#